data_AF-A0A377DFK2-F1
#
_entry.id   AF-A0A377DFK2-F1
#
_cell.length_a   1.000
_cell.length_b   1.000
_cell.length_c   1.000
_cell.angle_alpha   90.00
_cell.angle_beta   90.00
_cell.angle_gamma   90.00
#
_symmetry.space_group_name_H-M   'P 1'
#
loop_
_entity.id
_entity.type
_entity.pdbx_description
1 polymer ?
#
loop_
_entity_poly.entity_id
_entity_poly.type
_entity_poly.pdbx_seq_one_letter_code
_entity_poly.pdbx_strand_id
1 'polypeptide(L)'
;MPLVEIIPHAGTSAQTIATTVKLAKKQGKTPIVVRDKAGFYVNRILAPYINEAIRMLTQGERVEHIDAALVKFGFPGRPNPTFG
;
A
#
# COMPACT_ATOMS: atom_id res chain seq x y z
N MET A 1 -3.11 -0.16 -10.69
CA MET A 1 -2.89 -0.90 -9.41
C MET A 1 -3.39 -2.34 -9.53
N PRO A 2 -2.54 -3.35 -9.25
CA PRO A 2 -2.86 -4.77 -9.42
C PRO A 2 -3.53 -5.43 -8.20
N LEU A 3 -3.40 -4.85 -7.00
CA LEU A 3 -3.87 -5.42 -5.74
C LEU A 3 -5.28 -4.94 -5.36
N VAL A 4 -6.07 -5.80 -4.71
CA VAL A 4 -7.35 -5.45 -4.07
C VAL A 4 -7.37 -6.02 -2.64
N GLU A 5 -7.71 -5.19 -1.65
CA GLU A 5 -7.97 -5.62 -0.27
C GLU A 5 -9.46 -5.95 -0.08
N ILE A 6 -9.75 -7.13 0.48
CA ILE A 6 -11.09 -7.56 0.87
C ILE A 6 -11.12 -7.62 2.40
N ILE A 7 -11.93 -6.75 3.01
CA ILE A 7 -11.92 -6.52 4.45
C ILE A 7 -13.27 -6.97 5.05
N PRO A 8 -13.44 -8.27 5.39
CA PRO A 8 -14.63 -8.72 6.08
C PRO A 8 -14.69 -8.19 7.52
N HIS A 9 -15.88 -7.78 7.94
CA HIS A 9 -16.24 -7.53 9.34
C HIS A 9 -17.03 -8.72 9.91
N ALA A 10 -17.40 -8.66 11.19
CA ALA A 10 -18.02 -9.79 11.91
C ALA A 10 -19.31 -10.33 11.27
N GLY A 11 -20.06 -9.49 10.55
CA GLY A 11 -21.29 -9.89 9.86
C GLY A 11 -21.11 -10.25 8.38
N THR A 12 -19.88 -10.17 7.84
CA THR A 12 -19.64 -10.50 6.43
C THR A 12 -19.68 -12.02 6.24
N SER A 13 -20.61 -12.49 5.41
CA SER A 13 -20.75 -13.92 5.14
C SER A 13 -19.57 -14.49 4.33
N ALA A 14 -19.28 -15.78 4.52
CA ALA A 14 -18.28 -16.48 3.71
C ALA A 14 -18.61 -16.45 2.20
N GLN A 15 -19.90 -16.47 1.84
CA GLN A 15 -20.36 -16.36 0.45
C GLN A 15 -20.02 -14.99 -0.15
N THR A 16 -20.22 -13.92 0.62
CA THR A 16 -19.86 -12.56 0.19
C THR A 16 -18.36 -12.46 -0.06
N ILE A 17 -17.53 -12.96 0.87
CA ILE A 17 -16.06 -12.96 0.72
C ILE A 17 -15.65 -13.72 -0.55
N ALA A 18 -16.17 -14.94 -0.74
CA ALA A 18 -15.85 -15.77 -1.90
C ALA A 18 -16.28 -15.12 -3.22
N THR A 19 -17.45 -14.46 -3.23
CA THR A 19 -17.96 -13.74 -4.41
C THR A 19 -17.06 -12.56 -4.76
N THR A 20 -16.66 -11.76 -3.76
CA THR A 20 -15.75 -10.62 -3.95
C THR A 20 -14.37 -11.07 -4.42
N VAL A 21 -13.83 -12.17 -3.89
CA VAL A 21 -12.56 -12.76 -4.36
C VAL A 21 -12.66 -13.14 -5.83
N LYS A 22 -13.74 -13.81 -6.24
CA LYS A 22 -13.97 -14.20 -7.64
C LYS A 22 -14.08 -12.98 -8.55
N LEU A 23 -14.79 -11.94 -8.11
CA LEU A 23 -14.92 -10.69 -8.86
C LEU A 23 -13.56 -10.01 -9.08
N ALA A 24 -12.75 -9.88 -8.04
CA ALA A 24 -11.41 -9.28 -8.14
C ALA A 24 -10.51 -10.06 -9.12
N LYS A 25 -10.52 -11.40 -9.05
CA LYS A 25 -9.80 -12.25 -10.01
C LYS A 25 -10.30 -12.07 -11.44
N LYS A 26 -11.61 -11.98 -11.66
CA LYS A 26 -12.21 -11.73 -12.98
C LYS A 26 -11.76 -10.39 -13.58
N GLN A 27 -11.46 -9.40 -12.74
CA GLN A 27 -10.90 -8.11 -13.14
C GLN A 27 -9.38 -8.13 -13.34
N GLY A 28 -8.74 -9.31 -13.30
CA GLY A 28 -7.28 -9.45 -13.43
C GLY A 28 -6.51 -8.89 -12.22
N LYS A 29 -7.15 -8.76 -11.06
CA LYS A 29 -6.53 -8.27 -9.83
C LYS A 29 -6.09 -9.43 -8.93
N THR A 30 -5.15 -9.13 -8.04
CA THR A 30 -4.73 -10.01 -6.95
C THR A 30 -5.50 -9.63 -5.68
N PRO A 31 -6.49 -10.42 -5.24
CA PRO A 31 -7.18 -10.15 -3.98
C PRO A 31 -6.39 -10.66 -2.78
N ILE A 32 -6.39 -9.89 -1.68
CA ILE A 32 -5.97 -10.34 -0.35
C ILE A 32 -7.14 -10.15 0.64
N VAL A 33 -7.37 -11.14 1.51
CA VAL A 33 -8.40 -11.06 2.55
C VAL A 33 -7.71 -10.69 3.86
N VAL A 34 -8.12 -9.57 4.46
CA VAL A 34 -7.45 -9.00 5.64
C VAL A 34 -8.48 -8.65 6.70
N ARG A 35 -8.11 -8.76 7.98
CA ARG A 35 -9.02 -8.43 9.08
C ARG A 35 -9.29 -6.92 9.13
N ASP A 36 -10.53 -6.56 9.47
CA ASP A 36 -10.91 -5.18 9.72
C ASP A 36 -10.19 -4.61 10.94
N LYS A 37 -9.26 -3.68 10.68
CA LYS A 37 -8.51 -2.88 11.66
C LYS A 37 -8.18 -1.54 11.02
N ALA A 38 -8.01 -0.50 11.84
CA ALA A 38 -7.62 0.82 11.37
C ALA A 38 -6.37 0.75 10.45
N GLY A 39 -6.49 1.34 9.25
CA GLY A 39 -5.45 1.31 8.22
C GLY A 39 -5.36 0.02 7.40
N PHE A 40 -6.25 -0.96 7.63
CA PHE A 40 -6.26 -2.27 6.95
C PHE A 40 -4.86 -2.89 6.90
N TYR A 41 -4.43 -3.44 5.76
CA TYR A 41 -3.08 -3.97 5.62
C TYR A 41 -2.12 -2.97 4.98
N VAL A 42 -2.41 -2.47 3.76
CA VAL A 42 -1.44 -1.65 3.03
C VAL A 42 -1.17 -0.32 3.74
N ASN A 43 -2.21 0.43 4.10
CA ASN A 43 -2.03 1.75 4.72
C ASN A 43 -1.39 1.65 6.11
N ARG A 44 -1.66 0.57 6.84
CA ARG A 44 -1.04 0.29 8.14
C ARG A 44 0.48 0.10 8.04
N ILE A 45 0.98 -0.44 6.94
CA ILE A 45 2.43 -0.58 6.69
C ILE A 45 2.99 0.72 6.10
N LEU A 46 2.21 1.43 5.28
CA LEU A 46 2.65 2.68 4.68
C LEU A 46 2.88 3.80 5.71
N ALA A 47 2.04 3.87 6.77
CA ALA A 47 2.17 4.88 7.81
C ALA A 47 3.55 4.88 8.52
N PRO A 48 4.06 3.78 9.10
CA PRO A 48 5.38 3.76 9.72
C PRO A 48 6.50 4.00 8.70
N TYR A 49 6.35 3.55 7.46
CA TYR A 49 7.30 3.86 6.38
C TYR A 49 7.43 5.37 6.14
N ILE A 50 6.30 6.08 6.00
CA ILE A 50 6.29 7.54 5.83
C ILE A 50 6.86 8.22 7.08
N ASN A 51 6.49 7.74 8.27
CA ASN A 51 6.98 8.32 9.52
C ASN A 51 8.51 8.24 9.64
N GLU A 52 9.14 7.15 9.22
CA GLU A 52 10.60 7.05 9.21
C GLU A 52 11.25 8.00 8.20
N ALA A 53 10.66 8.14 7.01
CA ALA A 53 11.11 9.13 6.03
C ALA A 53 11.02 10.56 6.57
N ILE A 54 9.91 10.91 7.22
CA ILE A 54 9.73 12.20 7.90
C ILE A 54 10.75 12.36 9.02
N ARG A 55 11.00 11.33 9.83
CA ARG A 55 11.97 11.38 10.92
C ARG A 55 13.37 11.73 10.40
N MET A 56 13.83 11.06 9.34
CA MET A 56 15.12 11.35 8.72
C MET A 56 15.17 12.80 8.20
N LEU A 57 14.11 13.26 7.53
CA LEU A 57 14.01 14.64 7.07
C LEU A 57 14.11 15.65 8.23
N THR A 58 13.40 15.41 9.34
CA THR A 58 13.46 16.28 10.53
C THR A 58 14.80 16.26 11.24
N GLN A 59 15.63 15.22 11.01
CA GLN A 59 17.00 15.13 11.52
C GLN A 59 18.03 15.85 10.62
N GLY A 60 17.58 16.45 9.51
CA GLY A 60 18.42 17.23 8.60
C GLY A 60 18.86 16.47 7.34
N GLU A 61 18.37 15.25 7.12
CA GLU A 61 18.67 14.54 5.88
C GLU A 61 18.01 15.20 4.68
N ARG A 62 18.72 15.13 3.56
CA ARG A 62 18.21 15.66 2.29
C ARG A 62 17.13 14.73 1.72
N VAL A 63 16.05 15.31 1.22
CA VAL A 63 14.96 14.56 0.55
C VAL A 63 15.51 13.69 -0.59
N GLU A 64 16.47 14.21 -1.37
CA GLU A 64 17.05 13.48 -2.49
C GLU A 64 17.81 12.22 -2.03
N HIS A 65 18.46 12.26 -0.87
CA HIS A 65 19.16 11.10 -0.31
C HIS A 65 18.17 10.02 0.14
N ILE A 66 17.07 10.43 0.80
CA ILE A 66 16.01 9.53 1.24
C ILE A 66 15.37 8.84 0.03
N ASP A 67 14.98 9.61 -0.99
CA ASP A 67 14.39 9.08 -2.22
C ASP A 67 15.36 8.14 -2.96
N ALA A 68 16.62 8.53 -3.12
CA ALA A 68 17.63 7.70 -3.79
C ALA A 68 17.88 6.38 -3.05
N ALA A 69 17.90 6.41 -1.72
CA ALA A 69 18.04 5.19 -0.90
C ALA A 69 16.86 4.24 -1.09
N LEU A 70 15.64 4.77 -1.13
CA LEU A 70 14.41 3.99 -1.34
C LEU A 70 14.36 3.36 -2.74
N VAL A 71 14.72 4.12 -3.78
CA VAL A 71 14.81 3.60 -5.16
C VAL A 71 15.89 2.53 -5.25
N LYS A 72 17.08 2.76 -4.66
CA LYS A 72 18.16 1.78 -4.62
C LYS A 72 17.74 0.49 -3.91
N PHE A 73 16.89 0.58 -2.88
CA PHE A 73 16.33 -0.58 -2.19
C PHE A 73 15.30 -1.35 -3.04
N GLY A 74 14.70 -0.71 -4.05
CA GLY A 74 13.74 -1.31 -4.97
C GLY A 74 12.31 -0.79 -4.83
N PHE A 75 12.09 0.27 -4.06
CA PHE A 75 10.80 0.96 -4.08
C PHE A 75 10.61 1.68 -5.42
N PRO A 76 9.36 1.79 -5.91
CA PRO A 76 9.07 2.59 -7.08
C PRO A 76 9.46 4.05 -6.80
N GLY A 77 10.28 4.63 -7.68
CA GLY A 77 10.65 6.03 -7.60
C GLY A 77 9.47 6.97 -7.90
N ARG A 78 9.68 8.27 -7.69
CA ARG A 78 8.70 9.28 -8.13
C ARG A 78 8.47 9.13 -9.64
N PRO A 79 7.23 9.25 -10.12
CA PRO A 79 6.99 9.46 -11.55
C PRO A 79 7.81 10.67 -12.01
N ASN A 80 8.50 10.55 -13.14
CA ASN A 80 9.27 11.64 -13.73
C ASN A 80 8.33 12.86 -13.91
N PRO A 81 8.66 14.05 -13.38
CA PRO A 81 7.82 15.24 -13.54
C PRO A 81 7.96 15.89 -14.93
N THR A 82 8.57 15.23 -15.92
CA THR A 82 8.77 15.75 -17.28
C THR A 82 7.48 15.73 -18.11
N PHE A 83 6.53 16.58 -17.72
CA PHE A 83 5.80 17.46 -18.62
C PHE A 83 5.99 18.88 -18.10
N GLY A 84 6.82 19.64 -18.83
CA GLY A 84 7.27 20.99 -18.52
C GLY A 84 8.63 21.23 -19.14
#